data_AF-A9FJA6-F1
#
_entry.id   AF-A9FJA6-F1
#
_cell.length_a   1.000
_cell.length_b   1.000
_cell.length_c   1.000
_cell.angle_alpha   90.00
_cell.angle_beta   90.00
_cell.angle_gamma   90.00
#
_symmetry.space_group_name_H-M   'P 1'
#
loop_
_entity.id
_entity.type
_entity.pdbx_description
1 polymer ?
#
loop_
_entity_poly.entity_id
_entity_poly.type
_entity_poly.pdbx_seq_one_letter_code
_entity_poly.pdbx_strand_id
1 'polypeptide(L)'
;MSEIIGVYSLDDSFSEHMSLTLYPDSFAVRWSLCNLTANFMAEYFGELFPEIDGEDRLISRDEVSGAIGYVLNELVENAVKFNQHGDITVTVGIGREDLVCLVSNQITNAAVPSLREKLLELTQEDPGELLRRQAEANAEDAENAGSGLGYLIIMNDYGVSLGWKLDPISVNSFSIKTMARIPILNERSRMEIKGGNYRVWYDPSEVVVYLEGILRLGGTTEYAPIEELLDKVLATNPPTITLDVRALNFLNSSGINVLYKFAIATRKKGELQLIVRGSKSIPWQGKSLPNLKKFNQNFEMILCD
;
A
#
# COMPACT_ATOMS: atom_id res chain seq x y z
N MET A 1 20.74 20.63 5.22
CA MET A 1 21.04 19.41 4.46
C MET A 1 19.74 18.87 3.91
N SER A 2 19.79 18.15 2.78
CA SER A 2 18.61 17.46 2.26
C SER A 2 18.13 16.39 3.24
N GLU A 3 16.83 16.23 3.36
CA GLU A 3 16.19 15.30 4.29
C GLU A 3 15.09 14.53 3.56
N ILE A 4 14.97 13.23 3.87
CA ILE A 4 13.91 12.36 3.37
C ILE A 4 13.11 11.85 4.56
N ILE A 5 11.79 11.88 4.44
CA ILE A 5 10.84 11.36 5.43
C ILE A 5 9.85 10.46 4.69
N GLY A 6 9.55 9.27 5.21
CA GLY A 6 8.63 8.34 4.55
C GLY A 6 9.19 7.68 3.27
N VAL A 7 8.30 7.26 2.37
CA VAL A 7 8.60 6.47 1.18
C VAL A 7 8.94 7.39 -0.01
N TYR A 8 10.21 7.78 -0.12
CA TYR A 8 10.70 8.61 -1.24
C TYR A 8 11.86 7.92 -1.98
N SER A 9 11.61 7.52 -3.22
CA SER A 9 12.62 6.97 -4.14
C SER A 9 12.37 7.47 -5.56
N LEU A 10 13.41 8.03 -6.18
CA LEU A 10 13.41 8.30 -7.61
C LEU A 10 13.94 7.05 -8.30
N ASP A 11 13.07 6.05 -8.46
CA ASP A 11 13.34 4.81 -9.17
C ASP A 11 12.87 4.89 -10.63
N ASP A 12 12.94 3.76 -11.34
CA ASP A 12 12.56 3.67 -12.75
C ASP A 12 11.07 3.98 -13.02
N SER A 13 10.24 4.17 -11.99
CA SER A 13 8.84 4.61 -12.16
C SER A 13 8.70 5.99 -12.81
N PHE A 14 9.80 6.74 -12.97
CA PHE A 14 9.83 7.99 -13.76
C PHE A 14 10.46 7.82 -15.15
N SER A 15 10.74 6.60 -15.63
CA SER A 15 11.20 6.39 -17.01
C SER A 15 10.12 6.80 -18.02
N GLU A 16 8.86 6.49 -17.71
CA GLU A 16 7.67 6.91 -18.46
C GLU A 16 6.81 7.82 -17.56
N HIS A 17 6.81 9.13 -17.85
CA HIS A 17 6.12 10.11 -17.02
C HIS A 17 5.56 11.29 -17.83
N MET A 18 4.57 11.95 -17.25
CA MET A 18 4.09 13.26 -17.67
C MET A 18 4.40 14.28 -16.58
N SER A 19 4.84 15.47 -16.97
CA SER A 19 5.07 16.58 -16.04
C SER A 19 4.39 17.86 -16.52
N LEU A 20 3.71 18.54 -15.59
CA LEU A 20 3.14 19.86 -15.75
C LEU A 20 3.77 20.82 -14.74
N THR A 21 3.92 22.08 -15.13
CA THR A 21 4.43 23.14 -14.25
C THR A 21 3.42 24.26 -14.16
N LEU A 22 3.07 24.62 -12.93
CA LEU A 22 2.21 25.75 -12.61
C LEU A 22 3.08 26.92 -12.15
N TYR A 23 2.74 28.12 -12.59
CA TYR A 23 3.50 29.36 -12.33
C TYR A 23 2.69 30.33 -11.44
N PRO A 24 2.48 30.02 -10.15
CA PRO A 24 1.61 30.80 -9.27
C PRO A 24 2.08 32.25 -9.08
N ASP A 25 3.38 32.53 -9.23
CA ASP A 25 3.93 33.89 -9.19
C ASP A 25 3.55 34.72 -10.42
N SER A 26 3.22 34.07 -11.55
CA SER A 26 2.82 34.74 -12.79
C SER A 26 1.30 34.96 -12.86
N PHE A 27 0.51 34.02 -12.34
CA PHE A 27 -0.94 34.11 -12.30
C PHE A 27 -1.52 33.26 -11.18
N ALA A 28 -2.65 33.70 -10.62
CA ALA A 28 -3.30 33.00 -9.51
C ALA A 28 -3.80 31.61 -9.92
N VAL A 29 -3.25 30.57 -9.28
CA VAL A 29 -3.73 29.19 -9.40
C VAL A 29 -4.94 29.01 -8.47
N ARG A 30 -6.14 29.08 -9.03
CA ARG A 30 -7.39 28.87 -8.29
C ARG A 30 -7.62 27.39 -8.02
N TRP A 31 -8.39 27.06 -6.98
CA TRP A 31 -8.81 25.68 -6.66
C TRP A 31 -9.40 24.92 -7.86
N SER A 32 -10.15 25.59 -8.74
CA SER A 32 -10.68 24.96 -9.96
C SER A 32 -9.58 24.52 -10.95
N LEU A 33 -8.42 25.17 -10.95
CA LEU A 33 -7.26 24.74 -11.74
C LEU A 33 -6.52 23.57 -11.10
N CYS A 34 -6.51 23.47 -9.76
CA CYS A 34 -6.01 22.27 -9.07
C CYS A 34 -6.82 21.05 -9.50
N ASN A 35 -8.15 21.16 -9.40
CA ASN A 35 -9.09 20.10 -9.80
C ASN A 35 -8.95 19.74 -11.28
N LEU A 36 -8.87 20.74 -12.17
CA LEU A 36 -8.69 20.49 -13.61
C LEU A 36 -7.36 19.78 -13.91
N THR A 37 -6.28 20.14 -13.21
CA THR A 37 -4.96 19.50 -13.36
C THR A 37 -5.03 18.03 -12.93
N ALA A 38 -5.68 17.75 -11.81
CA ALA A 38 -5.86 16.40 -11.30
C ALA A 38 -6.72 15.54 -12.23
N ASN A 39 -7.86 16.06 -12.70
CA ASN A 39 -8.76 15.33 -13.60
C ASN A 39 -8.09 15.03 -14.95
N PHE A 40 -7.37 15.98 -15.52
CA PHE A 40 -6.64 15.76 -16.77
C PHE A 40 -5.63 14.61 -16.65
N MET A 41 -4.85 14.59 -15.56
CA MET A 41 -3.91 13.50 -15.30
C MET A 41 -4.64 12.18 -15.05
N ALA A 42 -5.73 12.20 -14.28
CA ALA A 42 -6.54 11.01 -14.01
C ALA A 42 -7.07 10.38 -15.30
N GLU A 43 -7.67 11.17 -16.18
CA GLU A 43 -8.17 10.70 -17.47
C GLU A 43 -7.03 10.17 -18.35
N TYR A 44 -5.92 10.92 -18.47
CA TYR A 44 -4.80 10.51 -19.31
C TYR A 44 -4.19 9.17 -18.87
N PHE A 45 -3.91 9.01 -17.57
CA PHE A 45 -3.32 7.78 -17.06
C PHE A 45 -4.34 6.65 -16.97
N GLY A 46 -5.62 6.94 -16.71
CA GLY A 46 -6.69 5.96 -16.71
C GLY A 46 -6.88 5.26 -18.05
N GLU A 47 -6.65 5.93 -19.18
CA GLU A 47 -6.70 5.32 -20.51
C GLU A 47 -5.72 4.15 -20.69
N LEU A 48 -4.69 4.06 -19.85
CA LEU A 48 -3.68 3.00 -19.89
C LEU A 48 -4.11 1.72 -19.15
N PHE A 49 -5.29 1.74 -18.51
CA PHE A 49 -5.83 0.67 -17.69
C PHE A 49 -7.06 0.00 -18.31
N PRO A 50 -7.33 -1.28 -17.97
CA PRO A 50 -8.47 -2.03 -18.51
C PRO A 50 -9.82 -1.42 -18.09
N GLU A 51 -10.80 -1.44 -18.98
CA GLU A 51 -12.14 -0.86 -18.72
C GLU A 51 -12.93 -1.59 -17.61
N ILE A 52 -12.76 -2.91 -17.48
CA ILE A 52 -13.50 -3.73 -16.52
C ILE A 52 -12.51 -4.50 -15.67
N ASP A 53 -12.83 -4.60 -14.38
CA ASP A 53 -12.13 -5.47 -13.42
C ASP A 53 -12.26 -6.94 -13.90
N GLY A 54 -11.15 -7.50 -14.39
CA GLY A 54 -11.12 -8.80 -15.09
C GLY A 54 -10.05 -9.74 -14.53
N GLU A 55 -9.65 -10.78 -15.30
CA GLU A 55 -8.50 -11.63 -14.95
C GLU A 55 -7.15 -10.88 -14.99
N ASP A 56 -7.17 -9.60 -15.37
CA ASP A 56 -5.97 -8.77 -15.44
C ASP A 56 -5.43 -8.47 -14.04
N ARG A 57 -4.13 -8.19 -13.94
CA ARG A 57 -3.50 -7.92 -12.63
C ARG A 57 -3.73 -6.50 -12.15
N LEU A 58 -4.06 -5.60 -13.07
CA LEU A 58 -4.21 -4.18 -12.82
C LEU A 58 -5.62 -3.87 -12.30
N ILE A 59 -5.73 -2.80 -11.52
CA ILE A 59 -7.03 -2.20 -11.17
C ILE A 59 -7.75 -1.67 -12.42
N SER A 60 -9.07 -1.50 -12.31
CA SER A 60 -9.86 -0.96 -13.41
C SER A 60 -9.54 0.52 -13.71
N ARG A 61 -9.86 0.95 -14.94
CA ARG A 61 -9.78 2.35 -15.38
C ARG A 61 -10.49 3.30 -14.43
N ASP A 62 -11.69 2.95 -13.97
CA ASP A 62 -12.48 3.81 -13.08
C ASP A 62 -11.82 3.92 -11.71
N GLU A 63 -11.30 2.81 -11.17
CA GLU A 63 -10.60 2.77 -9.89
C GLU A 63 -9.30 3.59 -9.92
N VAL A 64 -8.46 3.40 -10.94
CA VAL A 64 -7.22 4.17 -11.07
C VAL A 64 -7.49 5.65 -11.33
N SER A 65 -8.49 5.99 -12.14
CA SER A 65 -8.82 7.39 -12.45
C SER A 65 -9.35 8.09 -11.19
N GLY A 66 -10.22 7.41 -10.42
CA GLY A 66 -10.69 7.92 -9.14
C GLY A 66 -9.54 8.14 -8.15
N ALA A 67 -8.63 7.16 -8.03
CA ALA A 67 -7.46 7.25 -7.16
C ALA A 67 -6.52 8.39 -7.55
N ILE A 68 -6.11 8.47 -8.82
CA ILE A 68 -5.24 9.55 -9.31
C ILE A 68 -5.91 10.90 -9.12
N GLY A 69 -7.19 11.02 -9.50
CA GLY A 69 -7.92 12.28 -9.44
C GLY A 69 -8.00 12.83 -8.02
N TYR A 70 -8.35 11.97 -7.06
CA TYR A 70 -8.41 12.39 -5.66
C TYR A 70 -7.01 12.68 -5.09
N VAL A 71 -6.05 11.76 -5.27
CA VAL A 71 -4.70 11.90 -4.73
C VAL A 71 -4.00 13.15 -5.27
N LEU A 72 -3.99 13.35 -6.58
CA LEU A 72 -3.38 14.54 -7.17
C LEU A 72 -4.08 15.82 -6.76
N ASN A 73 -5.40 15.82 -6.66
CA ASN A 73 -6.12 17.02 -6.22
C ASN A 73 -5.64 17.45 -4.83
N GLU A 74 -5.61 16.52 -3.87
CA GLU A 74 -5.11 16.78 -2.52
C GLU A 74 -3.64 17.25 -2.52
N LEU A 75 -2.76 16.63 -3.31
CA LEU A 75 -1.36 17.04 -3.37
C LEU A 75 -1.17 18.43 -4.00
N VAL A 76 -1.88 18.72 -5.09
CA VAL A 76 -1.77 20.00 -5.81
C VAL A 76 -2.40 21.12 -4.99
N GLU A 77 -3.54 20.90 -4.35
CA GLU A 77 -4.17 21.87 -3.46
C GLU A 77 -3.26 22.21 -2.28
N ASN A 78 -2.63 21.20 -1.67
CA ASN A 78 -1.64 21.43 -0.61
C ASN A 78 -0.43 22.21 -1.13
N ALA A 79 0.10 21.84 -2.30
CA ALA A 79 1.23 22.54 -2.90
C ALA A 79 0.90 24.01 -3.16
N VAL A 80 -0.26 24.32 -3.74
CA VAL A 80 -0.72 25.69 -3.99
C VAL A 80 -0.97 26.45 -2.70
N LYS A 81 -1.62 25.83 -1.70
CA LYS A 81 -1.95 26.44 -0.41
C LYS A 81 -0.70 26.84 0.38
N PHE A 82 0.34 26.01 0.35
CA PHE A 82 1.57 26.22 1.13
C PHE A 82 2.73 26.79 0.31
N ASN A 83 2.56 27.01 -1.00
CA ASN A 83 3.60 27.61 -1.82
C ASN A 83 3.89 29.03 -1.35
N GLN A 84 5.17 29.31 -1.15
CA GLN A 84 5.63 30.66 -0.88
C GLN A 84 5.83 31.42 -2.19
N HIS A 85 6.78 30.94 -3.00
CA HIS A 85 7.18 31.51 -4.28
C HIS A 85 7.64 30.39 -5.23
N GLY A 86 7.80 30.73 -6.50
CA GLY A 86 8.31 29.83 -7.53
C GLY A 86 7.30 28.80 -8.00
N ASP A 87 7.80 27.95 -8.88
CA ASP A 87 6.98 27.04 -9.67
C ASP A 87 6.53 25.83 -8.86
N ILE A 88 5.32 25.36 -9.16
CA ILE A 88 4.82 24.07 -8.66
C ILE A 88 4.94 23.07 -9.79
N THR A 89 5.68 21.99 -9.57
CA THR A 89 5.82 20.91 -10.56
C THR A 89 4.97 19.73 -10.13
N VAL A 90 4.14 19.22 -11.05
CA VAL A 90 3.29 18.05 -10.88
C VAL A 90 3.76 17.00 -11.88
N THR A 91 4.29 15.90 -11.39
CA THR A 91 4.78 14.80 -12.22
C THR A 91 4.02 13.53 -11.86
N VAL A 92 3.59 12.80 -12.87
CA VAL A 92 2.94 11.50 -12.72
C VAL A 92 3.72 10.50 -13.56
N GLY A 93 4.22 9.44 -12.95
CA GLY A 93 4.98 8.38 -13.59
C GLY A 93 4.34 7.01 -13.36
N ILE A 94 4.60 6.07 -14.27
CA ILE A 94 4.09 4.70 -14.17
C ILE A 94 5.24 3.77 -13.82
N GLY A 95 5.10 3.10 -12.68
CA GLY A 95 5.95 1.99 -12.25
C GLY A 95 5.38 0.64 -12.68
N ARG A 96 6.04 -0.43 -12.23
CA ARG A 96 5.58 -1.80 -12.52
C ARG A 96 4.36 -2.23 -11.70
N GLU A 97 4.27 -1.73 -10.47
CA GLU A 97 3.24 -2.13 -9.49
C GLU A 97 2.53 -0.93 -8.86
N ASP A 98 3.01 0.27 -9.18
CA ASP A 98 2.47 1.52 -8.69
C ASP A 98 2.45 2.60 -9.78
N LEU A 99 1.69 3.64 -9.49
CA LEU A 99 1.71 4.90 -10.21
C LEU A 99 2.13 5.98 -9.22
N VAL A 100 3.12 6.78 -9.62
CA VAL A 100 3.83 7.67 -8.71
C VAL A 100 3.46 9.11 -9.05
N CYS A 101 2.81 9.79 -8.11
CA CYS A 101 2.55 11.22 -8.16
C CYS A 101 3.62 11.96 -7.36
N LEU A 102 4.30 12.92 -7.97
CA LEU A 102 5.31 13.75 -7.35
C LEU A 102 4.94 15.22 -7.54
N VAL A 103 4.67 15.91 -6.44
CA VAL A 103 4.39 17.34 -6.44
C VAL A 103 5.49 18.08 -5.70
N SER A 104 6.03 19.13 -6.31
CA SER A 104 7.06 19.98 -5.74
C SER A 104 6.57 21.41 -5.58
N ASN A 105 6.80 22.02 -4.42
CA ASN A 105 6.56 23.44 -4.17
C ASN A 105 7.65 24.01 -3.25
N GLN A 106 7.67 25.33 -3.06
CA GLN A 106 8.63 25.97 -2.15
C GLN A 106 7.94 26.44 -0.87
N ILE A 107 8.60 26.23 0.26
CA ILE A 107 8.16 26.63 1.59
C ILE A 107 9.23 27.49 2.28
N THR A 108 8.85 28.23 3.32
CA THR A 108 9.82 28.98 4.13
C THR A 108 10.56 28.05 5.07
N ASN A 109 11.80 28.41 5.43
CA ASN A 109 12.55 27.73 6.49
C ASN A 109 11.79 27.72 7.83
N ALA A 110 10.98 28.75 8.11
CA ALA A 110 10.17 28.83 9.32
C ALA A 110 9.05 27.77 9.41
N ALA A 111 8.54 27.30 8.27
CA ALA A 111 7.51 26.26 8.21
C ALA A 111 8.07 24.83 8.38
N VAL A 112 9.37 24.64 8.14
CA VAL A 112 10.00 23.32 8.11
C VAL A 112 9.91 22.57 9.45
N PRO A 113 10.15 23.18 10.63
CA PRO A 113 10.12 22.43 11.89
C PRO A 113 8.75 21.82 12.21
N SER A 114 7.68 22.61 12.11
CA SER A 114 6.32 22.13 12.40
C SER A 114 5.79 21.18 11.33
N LEU A 115 6.18 21.39 10.06
CA LEU A 115 5.86 20.45 9.00
C LEU A 115 6.57 19.10 9.23
N ARG A 116 7.86 19.11 9.56
CA ARG A 116 8.65 17.90 9.85
C ARG A 116 7.99 17.05 10.94
N GLU A 117 7.56 17.66 12.03
CA GLU A 117 6.89 16.96 13.13
C GLU A 117 5.64 16.22 12.64
N LYS A 118 4.78 16.90 11.88
CA LYS A 118 3.58 16.30 11.28
C LYS A 118 3.90 15.18 10.30
N LEU A 119 4.93 15.36 9.45
CA LEU A 119 5.33 14.32 8.50
C LEU A 119 5.88 13.08 9.21
N LEU A 120 6.60 13.26 10.33
CA LEU A 120 7.09 12.13 11.13
C LEU A 120 5.94 11.38 11.81
N GLU A 121 4.96 12.09 12.37
CA GLU A 121 3.75 11.49 12.96
C GLU A 121 3.03 10.58 11.95
N LEU A 122 2.82 11.07 10.72
CA LEU A 122 2.21 10.31 9.63
C LEU A 122 2.97 9.03 9.25
N THR A 123 4.26 8.94 9.55
CA THR A 123 5.08 7.75 9.24
C THR A 123 5.18 6.75 10.39
N GLN A 124 4.73 7.11 11.60
CA GLN A 124 4.97 6.34 12.82
C GLN A 124 3.71 5.66 13.36
N GLU A 125 2.52 6.23 13.11
CA GLU A 125 1.25 5.70 13.59
C GLU A 125 0.42 5.08 12.45
N ASP A 126 -0.56 4.26 12.82
CA ASP A 126 -1.52 3.70 11.88
C ASP A 126 -2.40 4.82 11.27
N PRO A 127 -2.50 4.93 9.92
CA PRO A 127 -3.25 6.00 9.28
C PRO A 127 -4.75 6.00 9.62
N GLY A 128 -5.36 4.83 9.85
CA GLY A 128 -6.77 4.72 10.17
C GLY A 128 -7.09 5.25 11.58
N GLU A 129 -6.25 4.93 12.56
CA GLU A 129 -6.38 5.49 13.91
C GLU A 129 -6.11 7.00 13.95
N LEU A 130 -5.10 7.48 13.21
CA LEU A 130 -4.84 8.91 13.07
C LEU A 130 -6.01 9.63 12.40
N LEU A 131 -6.57 9.05 11.33
CA LEU A 131 -7.73 9.60 10.62
C LEU A 131 -8.93 9.74 11.56
N ARG A 132 -9.23 8.69 12.34
CA ARG A 132 -10.31 8.70 13.33
C ARG A 132 -10.10 9.80 14.37
N ARG A 133 -8.90 9.86 14.97
CA ARG A 133 -8.54 10.87 15.99
C ARG A 133 -8.68 12.30 15.43
N GLN A 134 -8.18 12.54 14.22
CA GLN A 134 -8.23 13.86 13.59
C GLN A 134 -9.66 14.24 13.19
N ALA A 135 -10.47 13.28 12.72
CA ALA A 135 -11.87 13.51 12.38
C ALA A 135 -12.71 13.86 13.62
N GLU A 136 -12.48 13.18 14.76
CA GLU A 136 -13.11 13.49 16.05
C GLU A 136 -12.73 14.90 16.52
N ALA A 137 -11.44 15.24 16.50
CA ALA A 137 -10.96 16.58 16.88
C ALA A 137 -11.55 17.69 15.99
N ASN A 138 -11.63 17.47 14.68
CA ASN A 138 -12.22 18.43 13.73
C ASN A 138 -13.73 18.59 13.91
N ALA A 139 -14.44 17.57 14.43
CA ALA A 139 -15.86 17.66 14.74
C ALA A 139 -16.14 18.47 16.02
N GLU A 140 -15.20 18.47 16.96
CA GLU A 140 -15.27 19.24 18.21
C GLU A 140 -14.88 20.71 18.03
N ASP A 141 -14.11 21.04 16.98
CA ASP A 141 -13.63 22.39 16.68
C ASP A 141 -14.01 22.84 15.26
N ALA A 142 -15.11 23.59 15.17
CA ALA A 142 -15.67 24.09 13.91
C ALA A 142 -14.74 25.02 13.11
N GLU A 143 -13.72 25.63 13.73
CA GLU A 143 -12.74 26.46 13.01
C GLU A 143 -11.65 25.60 12.31
N ASN A 144 -11.48 24.34 12.70
CA ASN A 144 -10.46 23.42 12.17
C ASN A 144 -11.02 22.30 11.27
N ALA A 145 -12.30 22.38 10.88
CA ALA A 145 -13.13 21.32 10.27
C ALA A 145 -12.68 20.73 8.90
N GLY A 146 -11.42 20.82 8.50
CA GLY A 146 -10.91 20.19 7.27
C GLY A 146 -9.38 20.16 7.13
N SER A 147 -8.62 20.62 8.13
CA SER A 147 -7.16 20.64 8.04
C SER A 147 -6.58 19.28 8.46
N GLY A 148 -5.59 18.77 7.72
CA GLY A 148 -4.84 17.58 8.10
C GLY A 148 -5.45 16.22 7.72
N LEU A 149 -6.65 16.18 7.13
CA LEU A 149 -7.29 14.93 6.73
C LEU A 149 -6.80 14.41 5.36
N GLY A 150 -6.40 15.29 4.43
CA GLY A 150 -6.09 14.89 3.05
C GLY A 150 -5.07 13.75 2.93
N TYR A 151 -3.91 13.86 3.60
CA TYR A 151 -2.90 12.78 3.62
C TYR A 151 -3.41 11.49 4.28
N LEU A 152 -4.22 11.60 5.34
CA LEU A 152 -4.76 10.44 6.04
C LEU A 152 -5.82 9.72 5.19
N ILE A 153 -6.67 10.45 4.49
CA ILE A 153 -7.67 9.89 3.57
C ILE A 153 -6.98 9.14 2.43
N ILE A 154 -5.97 9.74 1.78
CA ILE A 154 -5.28 9.05 0.68
C ILE A 154 -4.53 7.80 1.14
N MET A 155 -3.94 7.82 2.34
CA MET A 155 -3.28 6.64 2.91
C MET A 155 -4.29 5.54 3.27
N ASN A 156 -5.39 5.90 3.92
CA ASN A 156 -6.38 4.96 4.43
C ASN A 156 -7.26 4.36 3.33
N ASP A 157 -7.84 5.20 2.46
CA ASP A 157 -8.88 4.78 1.52
C ASP A 157 -8.29 4.27 0.20
N TYR A 158 -7.12 4.76 -0.20
CA TYR A 158 -6.47 4.40 -1.47
C TYR A 158 -5.17 3.59 -1.28
N GLY A 159 -4.78 3.29 -0.03
CA GLY A 159 -3.57 2.53 0.27
C GLY A 159 -2.28 3.20 -0.19
N VAL A 160 -2.28 4.53 -0.34
CA VAL A 160 -1.15 5.31 -0.85
C VAL A 160 0.00 5.29 0.15
N SER A 161 1.21 5.02 -0.37
CA SER A 161 2.44 5.25 0.40
C SER A 161 2.98 6.65 0.14
N LEU A 162 3.17 7.42 1.19
CA LEU A 162 3.67 8.80 1.11
C LEU A 162 5.15 8.90 1.50
N GLY A 163 5.85 9.82 0.83
CA GLY A 163 7.18 10.24 1.23
C GLY A 163 7.47 11.67 0.80
N TRP A 164 8.41 12.29 1.49
CA TRP A 164 8.76 13.68 1.31
C TRP A 164 10.27 13.84 1.21
N LYS A 165 10.69 14.77 0.36
CA LYS A 165 12.06 15.26 0.33
C LYS A 165 12.08 16.76 0.55
N LEU A 166 12.85 17.19 1.54
CA LEU A 166 13.12 18.58 1.86
C LEU A 166 14.52 18.92 1.39
N ASP A 167 14.64 19.79 0.40
CA ASP A 167 15.92 20.26 -0.16
C ASP A 167 16.07 21.76 0.13
N PRO A 168 17.15 22.22 0.80
CA PRO A 168 17.37 23.65 1.00
C PRO A 168 17.64 24.34 -0.34
N ILE A 169 16.90 25.42 -0.62
CA ILE A 169 17.13 26.28 -1.79
C ILE A 169 18.02 27.46 -1.39
N SER A 170 17.71 28.10 -0.27
CA SER A 170 18.44 29.23 0.28
C SER A 170 18.38 29.22 1.82
N VAL A 171 18.95 30.25 2.46
CA VAL A 171 18.87 30.41 3.93
C VAL A 171 17.41 30.49 4.42
N ASN A 172 16.49 30.97 3.58
CA ASN A 172 15.11 31.25 3.96
C ASN A 172 14.08 30.34 3.28
N SER A 173 14.49 29.52 2.31
CA SER A 173 13.55 28.71 1.51
C SER A 173 14.01 27.27 1.32
N PHE A 174 13.02 26.38 1.28
CA PHE A 174 13.17 24.96 1.03
C PHE A 174 12.25 24.55 -0.13
N SER A 175 12.72 23.62 -0.95
CA SER A 175 11.88 22.83 -1.83
C SER A 175 11.34 21.67 -1.01
N ILE A 176 10.03 21.49 -1.00
CA ILE A 176 9.41 20.24 -0.57
C ILE A 176 8.93 19.49 -1.80
N LYS A 177 9.25 18.21 -1.86
CA LYS A 177 8.71 17.27 -2.83
C LYS A 177 7.88 16.25 -2.09
N THR A 178 6.59 16.22 -2.36
CA THR A 178 5.65 15.22 -1.84
C THR A 178 5.45 14.14 -2.89
N MET A 179 5.77 12.90 -2.54
CA MET A 179 5.60 11.71 -3.36
C MET A 179 4.46 10.86 -2.80
N ALA A 180 3.53 10.47 -3.67
CA ALA A 180 2.49 9.49 -3.41
C ALA A 180 2.65 8.32 -4.38
N ARG A 181 2.74 7.11 -3.84
CA ARG A 181 2.76 5.88 -4.63
C ARG A 181 1.41 5.20 -4.49
N ILE A 182 0.65 5.19 -5.59
CA ILE A 182 -0.68 4.60 -5.69
C ILE A 182 -0.49 3.15 -6.17
N PRO A 183 -0.92 2.14 -5.40
CA PRO A 183 -0.87 0.76 -5.89
C PRO A 183 -1.82 0.59 -7.08
N ILE A 184 -1.33 -0.02 -8.17
CA ILE A 184 -2.14 -0.22 -9.39
C ILE A 184 -2.45 -1.68 -9.67
N LEU A 185 -2.03 -2.58 -8.79
CA LEU A 185 -2.42 -3.98 -8.81
C LEU A 185 -3.75 -4.14 -8.09
N ASN A 186 -4.66 -4.95 -8.64
CA ASN A 186 -5.91 -5.27 -7.95
C ASN A 186 -5.65 -6.00 -6.63
N GLU A 187 -6.62 -6.01 -5.72
CA GLU A 187 -6.45 -6.62 -4.39
C GLU A 187 -5.95 -8.06 -4.46
N ARG A 188 -6.46 -8.83 -5.43
CA ARG A 188 -6.03 -10.23 -5.66
C ARG A 188 -4.55 -10.33 -5.99
N SER A 189 -4.03 -9.41 -6.82
CA SER A 189 -2.62 -9.32 -7.18
C SER A 189 -1.76 -8.70 -6.07
N ARG A 190 -2.30 -7.78 -5.25
CA ARG A 190 -1.64 -7.24 -4.04
C ARG A 190 -1.52 -8.27 -2.93
N MET A 191 -2.42 -9.23 -2.91
CA MET A 191 -2.42 -10.36 -1.99
C MET A 191 -1.75 -11.59 -2.58
N GLU A 192 -1.00 -11.42 -3.68
CA GLU A 192 -0.32 -12.48 -4.40
C GLU A 192 1.20 -12.28 -4.40
N ILE A 193 1.93 -13.35 -4.09
CA ILE A 193 3.38 -13.42 -4.08
C ILE A 193 3.79 -14.49 -5.10
N LYS A 194 4.47 -14.07 -6.17
CA LYS A 194 5.04 -14.96 -7.18
C LYS A 194 6.56 -15.03 -7.05
N GLY A 195 7.09 -16.24 -6.97
CA GLY A 195 8.50 -16.51 -7.20
C GLY A 195 8.69 -17.44 -8.39
N GLY A 196 9.95 -17.77 -8.73
CA GLY A 196 10.27 -18.46 -9.98
C GLY A 196 9.48 -19.76 -10.21
N ASN A 197 9.22 -20.53 -9.15
CA ASN A 197 8.49 -21.81 -9.23
C ASN A 197 7.35 -21.92 -8.21
N TYR A 198 6.92 -20.83 -7.58
CA TYR A 198 5.86 -20.86 -6.57
C TYR A 198 4.95 -19.64 -6.67
N ARG A 199 3.75 -19.80 -6.14
CA ARG A 199 2.79 -18.72 -5.98
C ARG A 199 2.08 -18.90 -4.64
N VAL A 200 1.89 -17.80 -3.92
CA VAL A 200 1.09 -17.74 -2.69
C VAL A 200 0.10 -16.60 -2.84
N TRP A 201 -1.19 -16.82 -2.59
CA TRP A 201 -2.15 -15.71 -2.61
C TRP A 201 -3.30 -15.92 -1.63
N TYR A 202 -3.95 -14.83 -1.24
CA TYR A 202 -5.16 -14.87 -0.42
C TYR A 202 -6.40 -14.51 -1.23
N ASP A 203 -7.46 -15.31 -1.08
CA ASP A 203 -8.80 -15.02 -1.59
C ASP A 203 -9.72 -14.59 -0.43
N PRO A 204 -10.07 -13.29 -0.33
CA PRO A 204 -10.88 -12.78 0.77
C PRO A 204 -12.34 -13.26 0.71
N SER A 205 -12.83 -13.65 -0.46
CA SER A 205 -14.22 -14.12 -0.61
C SER A 205 -14.45 -15.50 0.02
N GLU A 206 -13.41 -16.35 0.02
CA GLU A 206 -13.44 -17.68 0.63
C GLU A 206 -12.66 -17.76 1.96
N VAL A 207 -11.90 -16.72 2.31
CA VAL A 207 -10.94 -16.71 3.42
C VAL A 207 -9.92 -17.86 3.30
N VAL A 208 -9.35 -18.00 2.09
CA VAL A 208 -8.41 -19.07 1.74
C VAL A 208 -7.06 -18.49 1.32
N VAL A 209 -5.97 -18.96 1.93
CA VAL A 209 -4.61 -18.72 1.44
C VAL A 209 -4.17 -19.94 0.64
N TYR A 210 -3.89 -19.75 -0.64
CA TYR A 210 -3.39 -20.77 -1.53
C TYR A 210 -1.86 -20.73 -1.58
N LEU A 211 -1.24 -21.89 -1.56
CA LEU A 211 0.19 -22.06 -1.81
C LEU A 211 0.34 -23.14 -2.89
N GLU A 212 1.08 -22.82 -3.95
CA GLU A 212 1.33 -23.75 -5.04
C GLU A 212 2.79 -23.74 -5.51
N GLY A 213 3.19 -24.83 -6.17
CA GLY A 213 4.51 -24.97 -6.79
C GLY A 213 5.59 -25.50 -5.84
N ILE A 214 6.82 -24.98 -5.97
CA ILE A 214 8.03 -25.41 -5.27
C ILE A 214 8.58 -24.25 -4.46
N LEU A 215 8.37 -24.30 -3.15
CA LEU A 215 8.69 -23.20 -2.25
C LEU A 215 9.97 -23.55 -1.45
N ARG A 216 11.11 -23.14 -2.01
CA ARG A 216 12.48 -23.44 -1.53
C ARG A 216 13.27 -22.15 -1.29
N LEU A 217 12.77 -21.30 -0.42
CA LEU A 217 13.38 -20.00 -0.13
C LEU A 217 14.50 -20.10 0.92
N GLY A 218 15.50 -19.22 0.82
CA GLY A 218 16.79 -19.25 1.51
C GLY A 218 16.79 -18.92 3.00
N GLY A 219 15.65 -18.59 3.61
CA GLY A 219 15.56 -18.29 5.05
C GLY A 219 14.55 -17.19 5.38
N THR A 220 14.60 -16.67 6.61
CA THR A 220 13.61 -15.73 7.16
C THR A 220 13.34 -14.52 6.25
N THR A 221 14.39 -13.92 5.67
CA THR A 221 14.25 -12.73 4.82
C THR A 221 13.43 -13.00 3.56
N GLU A 222 13.66 -14.13 2.89
CA GLU A 222 12.93 -14.47 1.66
C GLU A 222 11.48 -14.90 1.96
N TYR A 223 11.21 -15.41 3.17
CA TYR A 223 9.86 -15.75 3.62
C TYR A 223 9.07 -14.54 4.14
N ALA A 224 9.71 -13.40 4.40
CA ALA A 224 9.06 -12.23 4.99
C ALA A 224 7.78 -11.79 4.25
N PRO A 225 7.73 -11.73 2.90
CA PRO A 225 6.49 -11.38 2.21
C PRO A 225 5.33 -12.35 2.48
N ILE A 226 5.63 -13.65 2.62
CA ILE A 226 4.62 -14.68 2.93
C ILE A 226 4.17 -14.55 4.38
N GLU A 227 5.10 -14.29 5.32
CA GLU A 227 4.76 -14.03 6.73
C GLU A 227 3.85 -12.78 6.83
N GLU A 228 4.17 -11.69 6.13
CA GLU A 228 3.36 -10.46 6.10
C GLU A 228 1.96 -10.68 5.51
N LEU A 229 1.84 -11.44 4.43
CA LEU A 229 0.54 -11.81 3.87
C LEU A 229 -0.31 -12.58 4.90
N LEU A 230 0.28 -13.56 5.55
CA LEU A 230 -0.38 -14.36 6.57
C LEU A 230 -0.80 -13.50 7.78
N ASP A 231 0.04 -12.57 8.22
CA ASP A 231 -0.28 -11.63 9.30
C ASP A 231 -1.44 -10.70 8.93
N LYS A 232 -1.49 -10.21 7.68
CA LYS A 232 -2.62 -9.42 7.15
C LYS A 232 -3.92 -10.22 7.17
N VAL A 233 -3.89 -11.50 6.77
CA VAL A 233 -5.06 -12.38 6.83
C VAL A 233 -5.53 -12.60 8.27
N LEU A 234 -4.61 -12.71 9.23
CA LEU A 234 -4.97 -12.81 10.65
C LEU A 234 -5.51 -11.51 11.25
N ALA A 235 -5.13 -10.35 10.70
CA ALA A 235 -5.60 -9.05 11.16
C ALA A 235 -7.09 -8.82 10.83
N THR A 236 -7.62 -9.44 9.78
CA THR A 236 -9.06 -9.36 9.42
C THR A 236 -9.97 -10.12 10.40
N ASN A 237 -9.38 -10.83 11.38
CA ASN A 237 -10.05 -11.55 12.45
C ASN A 237 -11.21 -12.48 12.00
N PRO A 238 -11.01 -13.35 11.00
CA PRO A 238 -12.05 -14.23 10.50
C PRO A 238 -12.31 -15.38 11.50
N PRO A 239 -13.52 -15.96 11.50
CA PRO A 239 -13.81 -17.14 12.34
C PRO A 239 -13.05 -18.39 11.90
N THR A 240 -12.74 -18.50 10.60
CA THR A 240 -12.05 -19.65 10.00
C THR A 240 -11.08 -19.17 8.94
N ILE A 241 -9.87 -19.73 8.91
CA ILE A 241 -8.89 -19.53 7.83
C ILE A 241 -8.57 -20.89 7.21
N THR A 242 -8.59 -20.96 5.89
CA THR A 242 -8.15 -22.14 5.15
C THR A 242 -6.78 -21.91 4.53
N LEU A 243 -5.84 -22.86 4.71
CA LEU A 243 -4.64 -22.98 3.88
C LEU A 243 -4.87 -24.07 2.84
N ASP A 244 -4.86 -23.72 1.57
CA ASP A 244 -4.91 -24.68 0.48
C ASP A 244 -3.51 -24.91 -0.09
N VAL A 245 -2.96 -26.08 0.22
CA VAL A 245 -1.63 -26.50 -0.22
C VAL A 245 -1.70 -27.65 -1.20
N ARG A 246 -2.87 -27.96 -1.77
CA ARG A 246 -3.04 -29.12 -2.67
C ARG A 246 -2.11 -29.09 -3.88
N ALA A 247 -1.77 -27.90 -4.36
CA ALA A 247 -0.84 -27.68 -5.48
C ALA A 247 0.61 -27.37 -5.04
N LEU A 248 0.93 -27.43 -3.74
CA LEU A 248 2.27 -27.20 -3.20
C LEU A 248 3.12 -28.47 -3.23
N ASN A 249 3.81 -28.68 -4.35
CA ASN A 249 4.62 -29.86 -4.61
C ASN A 249 5.80 -30.01 -3.64
N PHE A 250 6.36 -28.90 -3.16
CA PHE A 250 7.50 -28.93 -2.24
C PHE A 250 7.51 -27.72 -1.31
N LEU A 251 7.88 -27.95 -0.06
CA LEU A 251 8.13 -26.93 0.95
C LEU A 251 9.37 -27.33 1.78
N ASN A 252 10.35 -26.44 1.88
CA ASN A 252 11.54 -26.71 2.70
C ASN A 252 11.26 -26.54 4.22
N SER A 253 12.24 -26.83 5.07
CA SER A 253 12.11 -26.74 6.53
C SER A 253 11.80 -25.34 7.04
N SER A 254 12.35 -24.30 6.41
CA SER A 254 12.08 -22.91 6.75
C SER A 254 10.61 -22.55 6.48
N GLY A 255 10.07 -22.97 5.33
CA GLY A 255 8.65 -22.77 5.02
C GLY A 255 7.70 -23.56 5.93
N ILE A 256 8.06 -24.78 6.33
CA ILE A 256 7.30 -25.52 7.36
C ILE A 256 7.27 -24.73 8.67
N ASN A 257 8.37 -24.08 9.05
CA ASN A 257 8.41 -23.25 10.26
C ASN A 257 7.50 -22.02 10.15
N VAL A 258 7.35 -21.42 8.95
CA VAL A 258 6.35 -20.36 8.70
C VAL A 258 4.94 -20.88 8.97
N LEU A 259 4.58 -22.06 8.47
CA LEU A 259 3.27 -22.66 8.74
C LEU A 259 3.06 -22.94 10.24
N TYR A 260 4.11 -23.36 10.96
CA TYR A 260 4.03 -23.54 12.42
C TYR A 260 3.83 -22.22 13.16
N LYS A 261 4.59 -21.16 12.81
CA LYS A 261 4.38 -19.82 13.37
C LYS A 261 2.95 -19.36 13.14
N PHE A 262 2.43 -19.55 11.93
CA PHE A 262 1.07 -19.19 11.58
C PHE A 262 0.03 -19.94 12.43
N ALA A 263 0.17 -21.26 12.59
CA ALA A 263 -0.70 -22.03 13.48
C ALA A 263 -0.62 -21.58 14.96
N ILE A 264 0.54 -21.14 15.42
CA ILE A 264 0.66 -20.54 16.76
C ILE A 264 -0.09 -19.21 16.83
N ALA A 265 0.01 -18.39 15.79
CA ALA A 265 -0.65 -17.09 15.70
C ALA A 265 -2.18 -17.22 15.62
N THR A 266 -2.71 -18.18 14.85
CA THR A 266 -4.15 -18.50 14.79
C THR A 266 -4.67 -18.88 16.17
N ARG A 267 -3.94 -19.72 16.92
CA ARG A 267 -4.33 -20.09 18.30
C ARG A 267 -4.41 -18.87 19.23
N LYS A 268 -3.53 -17.88 19.07
CA LYS A 268 -3.54 -16.67 19.89
C LYS A 268 -4.78 -15.79 19.65
N LYS A 269 -5.49 -15.98 18.53
CA LYS A 269 -6.76 -15.30 18.22
C LYS A 269 -7.99 -15.95 18.89
N GLY A 270 -7.81 -17.00 19.68
CA GLY A 270 -8.89 -17.63 20.43
C GLY A 270 -9.56 -18.76 19.67
N GLU A 271 -10.85 -18.61 19.35
CA GLU A 271 -11.67 -19.66 18.72
C GLU A 271 -11.47 -19.80 17.20
N LEU A 272 -10.49 -19.12 16.61
CA LEU A 272 -10.22 -19.19 15.17
C LEU A 272 -9.89 -20.62 14.74
N GLN A 273 -10.65 -21.14 13.77
CA GLN A 273 -10.40 -22.46 13.18
C GLN A 273 -9.38 -22.38 12.05
N LEU A 274 -8.34 -23.21 12.10
CA LEU A 274 -7.38 -23.38 11.01
C LEU A 274 -7.68 -24.67 10.24
N ILE A 275 -8.11 -24.53 8.99
CA ILE A 275 -8.32 -25.66 8.07
C ILE A 275 -7.13 -25.76 7.13
N VAL A 276 -6.59 -26.96 6.92
CA VAL A 276 -5.53 -27.20 5.92
C VAL A 276 -5.99 -28.24 4.91
N ARG A 277 -6.10 -27.82 3.65
CA ARG A 277 -6.42 -28.68 2.50
C ARG A 277 -5.12 -29.14 1.86
N GLY A 278 -4.83 -30.43 1.90
CA GLY A 278 -3.68 -31.06 1.25
C GLY A 278 -4.09 -32.13 0.24
N SER A 279 -3.16 -32.55 -0.61
CA SER A 279 -3.34 -33.65 -1.56
C SER A 279 -2.69 -34.94 -1.05
N LYS A 280 -3.41 -36.06 -1.17
CA LYS A 280 -2.87 -37.40 -0.89
C LYS A 280 -1.75 -37.78 -1.88
N SER A 281 -1.71 -37.16 -3.05
CA SER A 281 -0.69 -37.40 -4.08
C SER A 281 0.69 -36.83 -3.72
N ILE A 282 0.79 -35.91 -2.76
CA ILE A 282 2.03 -35.23 -2.36
C ILE A 282 2.49 -35.75 -0.98
N PRO A 283 3.48 -36.67 -0.90
CA PRO A 283 3.73 -37.45 0.31
C PRO A 283 4.13 -36.67 1.57
N TRP A 284 4.80 -35.51 1.41
CA TRP A 284 5.24 -34.73 2.56
C TRP A 284 4.06 -34.06 3.26
N GLN A 285 2.97 -33.76 2.55
CA GLN A 285 1.81 -33.07 3.11
C GLN A 285 1.13 -33.91 4.19
N GLY A 286 0.86 -35.18 3.91
CA GLY A 286 0.30 -36.13 4.88
C GLY A 286 1.24 -36.48 6.05
N LYS A 287 2.55 -36.23 5.93
CA LYS A 287 3.53 -36.50 6.98
C LYS A 287 3.78 -35.30 7.90
N SER A 288 3.93 -34.11 7.32
CA SER A 288 4.38 -32.92 8.04
C SER A 288 3.23 -32.06 8.54
N LEU A 289 2.20 -31.81 7.71
CA LEU A 289 1.10 -30.89 8.05
C LEU A 289 0.27 -31.33 9.26
N PRO A 290 0.04 -32.64 9.55
CA PRO A 290 -0.66 -33.03 10.78
C PRO A 290 0.01 -32.56 12.07
N ASN A 291 1.28 -32.16 12.03
CA ASN A 291 1.96 -31.60 13.21
C ASN A 291 1.45 -30.20 13.58
N LEU A 292 0.76 -29.48 12.68
CA LEU A 292 0.15 -28.18 12.96
C LEU A 292 -0.85 -28.23 14.12
N LYS A 293 -1.52 -29.38 14.31
CA LYS A 293 -2.44 -29.62 15.45
C LYS A 293 -1.78 -29.49 16.82
N LYS A 294 -0.45 -29.63 16.90
CA LYS A 294 0.32 -29.43 18.15
C LYS A 294 0.40 -27.95 18.53
N PHE A 295 0.21 -27.05 17.55
CA PHE A 295 0.35 -25.61 17.70
C PHE A 295 -1.01 -24.88 17.73
N ASN A 296 -2.03 -25.42 17.06
CA ASN A 296 -3.43 -25.00 17.17
C ASN A 296 -4.32 -26.21 17.42
N GLN A 297 -5.10 -26.22 18.52
CA GLN A 297 -6.04 -27.31 18.80
C GLN A 297 -7.32 -27.20 17.96
N ASN A 298 -7.71 -25.99 17.55
CA ASN A 298 -8.80 -25.78 16.61
C ASN A 298 -8.29 -25.92 15.16
N PHE A 299 -7.76 -27.11 14.87
CA PHE A 299 -7.13 -27.47 13.61
C PHE A 299 -7.89 -28.60 12.94
N GLU A 300 -8.17 -28.45 11.65
CA GLU A 300 -8.73 -29.49 10.81
C GLU A 300 -7.82 -29.72 9.59
N MET A 301 -7.63 -30.98 9.23
CA MET A 301 -6.90 -31.35 8.02
C MET A 301 -7.80 -32.14 7.08
N ILE A 302 -7.90 -31.65 5.85
CA ILE A 302 -8.66 -32.28 4.77
C ILE A 302 -7.67 -32.75 3.73
N LEU A 303 -7.57 -34.06 3.54
CA LEU A 303 -6.75 -34.66 2.48
C LEU A 303 -7.64 -35.03 1.30
N CYS A 304 -7.52 -34.27 0.21
CA CYS A 304 -8.18 -34.53 -1.06
C CYS A 304 -7.39 -35.55 -1.88
N ASP A 305 -8.09 -36.34 -2.68
CA ASP A 305 -7.49 -37.20 -3.69
C ASP A 305 -6.87 -36.38 -4.83
#